data_AF-A0A7U6KNC2-F1
#
_entry.id   AF-A0A7U6KNC2-F1
#
_cell.length_a   1.000
_cell.length_b   1.000
_cell.length_c   1.000
_cell.angle_alpha   90.00
_cell.angle_beta   90.00
_cell.angle_gamma   90.00
#
_symmetry.space_group_name_H-M   'P 1'
#
loop_
_entity.id
_entity.type
_entity.pdbx_description
1 polymer ?
#
loop_
_entity_poly.entity_id
_entity_poly.type
_entity_poly.pdbx_seq_one_letter_code
_entity_poly.pdbx_strand_id
1 'polypeptide(L)'
;MSMGARARKNGKGFYDYPEDGDKHLWPELINLYPPKSEQPSQQDLVDRLMFIQANESAKCYEENVVRSVADTNIGSIFGWGFAPHHGGTLQFINAMGVNEFIKRSCELAATYGERFEPAQILLDMAAKGEAFSDD
;
A
#
# COMPACT_ATOMS: atom_id res chain seq x y z
N MET A 1 0.82 -11.76 16.98
CA MET A 1 1.57 -11.09 18.08
C MET A 1 0.80 -11.24 19.38
N SER A 2 1.20 -12.18 20.25
CA SER A 2 0.69 -12.32 21.63
C SER A 2 1.78 -12.80 22.61
N MET A 3 3.01 -12.29 22.48
CA MET A 3 4.13 -12.50 23.43
C MET A 3 4.60 -11.18 24.08
N GLY A 4 3.67 -10.33 24.51
CA GLY A 4 3.99 -9.05 25.17
C GLY A 4 4.47 -7.92 24.24
N ALA A 5 4.99 -8.22 23.05
CA ALA A 5 5.29 -7.25 21.99
C ALA A 5 3.99 -6.77 21.31
N ARG A 6 3.31 -5.80 21.93
CA ARG A 6 2.02 -5.28 21.46
C ARG A 6 2.15 -3.96 20.70
N ALA A 7 2.99 -3.05 21.18
CA ALA A 7 3.21 -1.72 20.63
C ALA A 7 4.33 -0.98 21.39
N ARG A 8 4.82 0.12 20.82
CA ARG A 8 5.74 1.05 21.49
C ARG A 8 5.25 1.48 22.88
N LYS A 9 3.94 1.65 23.08
CA LYS A 9 3.34 2.00 24.38
C LYS A 9 3.66 0.99 25.49
N ASN A 10 3.93 -0.26 25.12
CA ASN A 10 4.29 -1.33 26.05
C ASN A 10 5.82 -1.57 26.10
N GLY A 11 6.62 -0.64 25.58
CA GLY A 11 8.08 -0.75 25.49
C GLY A 11 8.56 -1.72 24.40
N LYS A 12 7.67 -2.47 23.74
CA LYS A 12 8.03 -3.54 22.78
C LYS A 12 7.02 -3.69 21.64
N GLY A 13 7.52 -3.71 20.40
CA GLY A 13 6.79 -3.99 19.17
C GLY A 13 7.69 -4.75 18.18
N PHE A 14 7.81 -4.30 16.93
CA PHE A 14 8.89 -4.77 16.04
C PHE A 14 10.28 -4.38 16.55
N TYR A 15 10.35 -3.33 17.37
CA TYR A 15 11.55 -2.85 18.03
C TYR A 15 11.38 -2.97 19.55
N ASP A 16 12.50 -3.11 20.25
CA ASP A 16 12.60 -2.79 21.67
C ASP A 16 12.83 -1.28 21.83
N TYR A 17 12.13 -0.70 22.80
CA TYR A 17 12.18 0.73 23.14
C TYR A 17 12.63 0.87 24.60
N PRO A 18 13.95 0.85 24.88
CA PRO A 18 14.45 1.05 26.23
C PRO A 18 14.11 2.45 26.76
N GLU A 19 13.99 2.61 28.08
CA GLU A 19 13.78 3.92 28.71
C GLU A 19 14.98 4.84 28.45
N ASP A 20 16.18 4.28 28.51
CA ASP A 20 17.44 4.95 28.19
C ASP A 20 18.11 4.27 26.99
N GLY A 21 18.32 5.03 25.91
CA GLY A 21 19.05 4.60 24.72
C GLY A 21 18.20 4.50 23.45
N ASP A 22 18.84 4.04 22.37
CA ASP A 22 18.23 3.97 21.05
C ASP A 22 17.35 2.73 20.86
N LYS A 23 16.27 2.90 20.09
CA LYS A 23 15.44 1.77 19.65
C LYS A 23 16.27 0.80 18.80
N HIS A 24 16.05 -0.49 18.96
CA HIS A 24 16.71 -1.54 18.17
C HIS A 24 15.72 -2.64 17.81
N LEU A 25 16.01 -3.40 16.75
CA LEU A 25 15.12 -4.47 16.31
C LEU A 25 14.98 -5.50 17.42
N TRP A 26 13.75 -5.93 17.69
CA TRP A 26 13.47 -6.94 18.70
C TRP A 26 14.18 -8.25 18.31
N PRO A 27 15.15 -8.77 19.10
CA PRO A 27 16.01 -9.88 18.66
C PRO A 27 15.24 -11.16 18.31
N GLU A 28 14.16 -11.46 19.03
CA GLU A 28 13.32 -12.63 18.81
C GLU A 28 12.52 -12.57 17.50
N LEU A 29 12.43 -11.40 16.85
CA LEU A 29 11.76 -11.27 15.56
C LEU A 29 12.38 -12.20 14.51
N ILE A 30 13.70 -12.36 14.53
CA ILE A 30 14.44 -13.23 13.60
C ILE A 30 14.16 -14.71 13.89
N ASN A 31 13.94 -15.08 15.16
CA ASN A 31 13.60 -16.46 15.52
C ASN A 31 12.15 -16.80 15.12
N LEU A 32 11.24 -15.84 15.22
CA LEU A 32 9.82 -16.01 14.86
C LEU A 32 9.59 -15.94 13.34
N TYR A 33 10.33 -15.08 12.65
CA TYR A 33 10.24 -14.85 11.21
C TYR A 33 11.65 -14.91 10.60
N PRO A 34 12.23 -16.12 10.51
CA PRO A 34 13.57 -16.28 9.97
C PRO A 34 13.62 -15.79 8.53
N PRO A 35 14.64 -14.99 8.16
CA PRO A 35 14.77 -14.49 6.80
C PRO A 35 14.94 -15.65 5.83
N LYS A 36 14.19 -15.63 4.74
CA LYS A 36 14.38 -16.54 3.62
C LYS A 36 15.71 -16.26 2.93
N SER A 37 16.32 -17.29 2.35
CA SER A 37 17.55 -17.16 1.54
C SER A 37 17.37 -16.24 0.34
N GLU A 38 16.18 -16.28 -0.26
CA GLU A 38 15.75 -15.39 -1.32
C GLU A 38 14.81 -14.33 -0.77
N GLN A 39 15.19 -13.07 -0.96
CA GLN A 39 14.41 -11.90 -0.56
C GLN A 39 13.84 -11.22 -1.82
N PRO A 40 12.63 -10.65 -1.76
CA PRO A 40 12.11 -9.86 -2.86
C PRO A 40 13.02 -8.66 -3.15
N SER A 41 13.03 -8.21 -4.40
CA SER A 41 13.74 -6.99 -4.75
C SER A 41 13.14 -5.78 -4.01
N GLN A 42 13.94 -4.73 -3.83
CA GLN A 42 13.44 -3.50 -3.22
C GLN A 42 12.26 -2.92 -4.00
N GLN A 43 12.30 -2.98 -5.34
CA GLN A 43 11.20 -2.48 -6.17
C GLN A 43 9.93 -3.30 -5.96
N ASP A 44 10.03 -4.62 -5.84
CA ASP A 44 8.86 -5.46 -5.58
C ASP A 44 8.21 -5.14 -4.22
N LEU A 45 9.02 -4.85 -3.20
CA LEU A 45 8.52 -4.36 -1.91
C LEU A 45 7.80 -3.01 -2.04
N VAL A 46 8.38 -2.07 -2.79
CA VAL A 46 7.77 -0.76 -3.05
C VAL A 46 6.43 -0.93 -3.77
N ASP A 47 6.39 -1.72 -4.84
CA ASP A 47 5.18 -1.97 -5.62
C ASP A 47 4.09 -2.59 -4.75
N ARG A 48 4.41 -3.62 -3.97
CA ARG A 48 3.44 -4.28 -3.08
C ARG A 48 2.80 -3.29 -2.09
N LEU A 49 3.57 -2.35 -1.55
CA LEU A 49 3.06 -1.37 -0.60
C LEU A 49 2.26 -0.26 -1.30
N MET A 50 2.70 0.21 -2.46
CA MET A 50 2.05 1.29 -3.19
C MET A 50 0.75 0.82 -3.85
N PHE A 51 0.77 -0.32 -4.53
CA PHE A 51 -0.34 -0.84 -5.31
C PHE A 51 -1.52 -1.26 -4.44
N ILE A 52 -1.27 -1.91 -3.29
CA ILE A 52 -2.37 -2.33 -2.41
C ILE A 52 -3.18 -1.13 -1.91
N GLN A 53 -2.51 -0.02 -1.57
CA GLN A 53 -3.17 1.19 -1.10
C GLN A 53 -3.90 1.92 -2.23
N ALA A 54 -3.28 2.01 -3.41
CA ALA A 54 -3.88 2.68 -4.56
C ALA A 54 -5.10 1.91 -5.09
N ASN A 55 -4.99 0.58 -5.20
CA ASN A 55 -6.08 -0.28 -5.63
C ASN A 55 -7.27 -0.25 -4.66
N GLU A 56 -7.01 -0.27 -3.35
CA GLU A 56 -8.06 -0.12 -2.35
C GLU A 56 -8.73 1.26 -2.40
N SER A 57 -7.97 2.33 -2.70
CA SER A 57 -8.55 3.65 -2.91
C SER A 57 -9.49 3.69 -4.12
N ALA A 58 -9.15 2.98 -5.20
CA ALA A 58 -10.01 2.85 -6.37
C ALA A 58 -11.31 2.09 -6.05
N LYS A 59 -11.24 1.01 -5.25
CA LYS A 59 -12.43 0.30 -4.74
C LYS A 59 -13.31 1.19 -3.87
N CYS A 60 -12.72 1.92 -2.93
CA CYS A 60 -13.45 2.88 -2.09
C CYS A 60 -14.16 3.96 -2.93
N TYR A 61 -13.55 4.38 -4.03
CA TYR A 61 -14.16 5.33 -4.96
C TYR A 61 -15.34 4.70 -5.73
N GLU A 62 -15.15 3.48 -6.26
CA GLU A 62 -16.21 2.67 -6.89
C GLU A 62 -17.42 2.44 -5.96
N GLU A 63 -17.15 2.15 -4.69
CA GLU A 63 -18.17 1.91 -3.66
C GLU A 63 -18.79 3.20 -3.09
N ASN A 64 -18.38 4.39 -3.57
CA ASN A 64 -18.81 5.70 -3.09
C ASN A 64 -18.52 5.97 -1.59
N VAL A 65 -17.53 5.27 -1.02
CA VAL A 65 -16.97 5.54 0.32
C VAL A 65 -16.24 6.88 0.31
N VAL A 66 -15.46 7.11 -0.75
CA VAL A 66 -14.94 8.43 -1.13
C VAL A 66 -15.60 8.83 -2.44
N ARG A 67 -15.87 10.13 -2.63
CA ARG A 67 -16.74 10.62 -3.72
C ARG A 67 -16.10 11.67 -4.62
N SER A 68 -14.86 12.05 -4.32
CA SER A 68 -14.08 12.99 -5.12
C SER A 68 -12.65 12.47 -5.24
N VAL A 69 -12.09 12.66 -6.44
CA VAL A 69 -10.70 12.34 -6.75
C VAL A 69 -9.76 13.23 -5.92
N ALA A 70 -10.04 14.53 -5.82
CA ALA A 70 -9.29 15.48 -4.99
C ALA A 70 -9.29 15.06 -3.51
N ASP A 71 -10.46 14.78 -2.92
CA ASP A 71 -10.54 14.37 -1.51
C ASP A 71 -9.81 13.05 -1.25
N THR A 72 -9.90 12.10 -2.19
CA THR A 72 -9.18 10.81 -2.08
C THR A 72 -7.67 11.04 -2.08
N ASN A 73 -7.16 11.87 -2.99
CA ASN A 73 -5.74 12.16 -3.10
C ASN A 73 -5.22 12.96 -1.90
N ILE A 74 -5.88 14.06 -1.54
CA ILE A 74 -5.53 14.90 -0.38
C ILE A 74 -5.59 14.07 0.92
N GLY A 75 -6.66 13.30 1.08
CA GLY A 75 -6.85 12.39 2.22
C GLY A 75 -5.75 11.35 2.34
N SER A 76 -5.32 10.75 1.23
CA SER A 76 -4.22 9.77 1.25
C SER A 76 -2.88 10.38 1.68
N ILE A 77 -2.58 11.61 1.23
CA ILE A 77 -1.33 12.30 1.55
C ILE A 77 -1.32 12.74 3.02
N PHE A 78 -2.36 13.44 3.47
CA PHE A 78 -2.38 14.03 4.81
C PHE A 78 -2.88 13.07 5.90
N GLY A 79 -3.66 12.05 5.53
CA GLY A 79 -4.21 11.07 6.47
C GLY A 79 -3.18 10.04 6.91
N TRP A 80 -2.56 9.33 5.96
CA TRP A 80 -1.61 8.25 6.28
C TRP A 80 -0.24 8.40 5.60
N GLY A 81 0.02 9.51 4.93
CA GLY A 81 1.35 9.81 4.37
C GLY A 81 1.65 9.09 3.07
N PHE A 82 0.64 8.82 2.22
CA PHE A 82 0.88 8.26 0.90
C PHE A 82 1.83 9.17 0.09
N ALA A 83 2.75 8.56 -0.66
CA ALA A 83 3.91 9.18 -1.30
C ALA A 83 3.58 10.54 -1.98
N PRO A 84 3.90 11.69 -1.35
CA PRO A 84 3.39 12.99 -1.80
C PRO A 84 3.86 13.39 -3.20
N HIS A 85 5.04 12.93 -3.61
CA HIS A 85 5.60 13.16 -4.95
C HIS A 85 4.84 12.44 -6.07
N HIS A 86 3.93 11.53 -5.74
CA HIS A 86 3.01 10.89 -6.69
C HIS A 86 1.61 11.52 -6.71
N GLY A 87 1.35 12.57 -5.91
CA GLY A 87 0.10 13.32 -5.94
C GLY A 87 -1.11 12.66 -5.26
N GLY A 88 -0.92 11.50 -4.61
CA GLY A 88 -1.99 10.75 -3.94
C GLY A 88 -2.25 9.40 -4.61
N THR A 89 -3.14 8.59 -4.04
CA THR A 89 -3.36 7.21 -4.51
C THR A 89 -3.98 7.10 -5.89
N LEU A 90 -4.99 7.92 -6.23
CA LEU A 90 -5.59 7.90 -7.57
C LEU A 90 -4.69 8.60 -8.59
N GLN A 91 -3.98 9.65 -8.17
CA GLN A 91 -3.03 10.31 -9.06
C GLN A 91 -1.81 9.44 -9.37
N PHE A 92 -1.39 8.57 -8.45
CA PHE A 92 -0.39 7.55 -8.73
C PHE A 92 -0.82 6.60 -9.86
N ILE A 93 -2.10 6.18 -9.88
CA ILE A 93 -2.66 5.37 -10.97
C ILE A 93 -2.64 6.15 -12.27
N ASN A 94 -3.13 7.40 -12.27
CA ASN A 94 -3.13 8.25 -13.46
C ASN A 94 -1.72 8.48 -14.02
N ALA A 95 -0.73 8.74 -13.15
CA ALA A 95 0.64 9.01 -13.56
C ALA A 95 1.33 7.79 -14.18
N MET A 96 0.99 6.59 -13.70
CA MET A 96 1.45 5.32 -14.29
C MET A 96 0.70 4.98 -15.59
N GLY A 97 -0.56 5.41 -15.68
CA GLY A 97 -1.51 5.00 -16.71
C GLY A 97 -2.31 3.77 -16.25
N VAL A 98 -3.63 3.83 -16.43
CA VAL A 98 -4.58 2.82 -15.94
C VAL A 98 -4.23 1.41 -16.46
N ASN A 99 -3.88 1.27 -17.73
CA ASN A 99 -3.51 -0.02 -18.33
C ASN A 99 -2.25 -0.63 -17.72
N GLU A 100 -1.19 0.16 -17.50
CA GLU A 100 0.04 -0.32 -16.88
C GLU A 100 -0.17 -0.65 -15.40
N PHE A 101 -1.00 0.14 -14.70
CA PHE A 101 -1.38 -0.17 -13.32
C PHE A 101 -2.14 -1.50 -13.22
N ILE A 102 -3.11 -1.76 -14.11
CA ILE A 102 -3.84 -3.04 -14.17
C ILE A 102 -2.87 -4.20 -14.41
N LYS A 103 -1.99 -4.06 -15.41
CA LYS A 103 -1.02 -5.10 -15.75
C LYS A 103 -0.15 -5.47 -14.54
N ARG A 104 0.43 -4.47 -13.87
CA ARG A 104 1.27 -4.71 -12.69
C ARG A 104 0.46 -5.26 -11.50
N SER A 105 -0.79 -4.82 -11.33
CA SER A 105 -1.72 -5.38 -10.33
C SER A 105 -1.96 -6.87 -10.57
N CYS A 106 -2.20 -7.29 -11.81
CA CYS A 106 -2.36 -8.71 -12.17
C CYS A 106 -1.10 -9.54 -11.90
N GLU A 107 0.10 -9.02 -12.20
CA GLU A 107 1.36 -9.70 -11.87
C GLU A 107 1.54 -9.90 -10.36
N LEU A 108 1.22 -8.87 -9.58
CA LEU A 108 1.23 -8.93 -8.12
C LEU A 108 0.16 -9.90 -7.60
N ALA A 109 -1.03 -9.94 -8.19
CA ALA A 109 -2.10 -10.85 -7.81
C ALA A 109 -1.71 -12.32 -8.05
N ALA A 110 -1.11 -12.62 -9.21
CA ALA A 110 -0.62 -13.96 -9.53
C ALA A 110 0.43 -14.46 -8.53
N THR A 111 1.24 -13.55 -7.98
CA THR A 111 2.35 -13.89 -7.06
C THR A 111 1.90 -13.87 -5.59
N TYR A 112 1.04 -12.93 -5.22
CA TYR A 112 0.78 -12.58 -3.82
C TYR A 112 -0.69 -12.70 -3.40
N GLY A 113 -1.58 -13.03 -4.33
CA GLY A 113 -3.00 -13.33 -4.08
C GLY A 113 -3.95 -12.17 -4.38
N GLU A 114 -5.24 -12.49 -4.26
CA GLU A 114 -6.41 -11.69 -4.70
C GLU A 114 -6.45 -10.24 -4.22
N ARG A 115 -5.77 -9.90 -3.12
CA ARG A 115 -5.71 -8.51 -2.61
C ARG A 115 -5.14 -7.51 -3.63
N PHE A 116 -4.40 -7.99 -4.62
CA PHE A 116 -3.87 -7.17 -5.71
C PHE A 116 -4.69 -7.24 -7.00
N GLU A 117 -5.80 -7.95 -7.05
CA GLU A 117 -6.68 -7.94 -8.23
C GLU A 117 -7.18 -6.51 -8.49
N PRO A 118 -7.08 -6.01 -9.73
CA PRO A 118 -7.46 -4.64 -10.06
C PRO A 118 -8.94 -4.40 -9.74
N ALA A 119 -9.24 -3.25 -9.14
CA ALA A 119 -10.61 -2.79 -8.93
C ALA A 119 -11.39 -2.76 -10.27
N GLN A 120 -12.69 -3.08 -10.23
CA GLN A 120 -13.49 -3.21 -11.45
C GLN A 120 -13.59 -1.87 -12.21
N ILE A 121 -13.72 -0.75 -11.50
CA ILE A 121 -13.67 0.59 -12.07
C ILE A 121 -12.44 0.85 -12.95
N LEU A 122 -11.27 0.29 -12.60
CA LEU A 122 -10.06 0.45 -13.40
C LEU A 122 -10.19 -0.27 -14.74
N LEU A 123 -10.76 -1.47 -14.74
CA LEU A 123 -11.02 -2.24 -15.96
C LEU A 123 -12.00 -1.50 -16.87
N ASP A 124 -13.06 -0.94 -16.28
CA ASP A 124 -14.07 -0.18 -17.00
C ASP A 124 -13.50 1.12 -17.60
N MET A 125 -12.66 1.84 -16.86
CA MET A 125 -11.96 3.03 -17.34
C MET A 125 -10.97 2.68 -18.45
N ALA A 126 -10.22 1.60 -18.31
CA ALA A 126 -9.28 1.13 -19.34
C ALA A 126 -9.99 0.83 -20.66
N ALA A 127 -11.18 0.21 -20.61
CA ALA A 127 -11.99 -0.06 -21.79
C ALA A 127 -12.46 1.21 -22.52
N LYS A 128 -12.59 2.34 -21.79
CA LYS A 128 -13.03 3.63 -22.33
C LYS A 128 -11.88 4.61 -22.61
N GLY A 129 -10.66 4.29 -22.20
CA GLY A 129 -9.52 5.20 -22.27
C GLY A 129 -9.62 6.37 -21.28
N GLU A 130 -10.27 6.15 -20.14
CA GLU A 130 -10.50 7.16 -19.10
C GLU A 130 -9.39 7.15 -18.04
N ALA A 131 -9.34 8.24 -17.26
CA ALA A 131 -8.48 8.43 -16.11
C ALA A 131 -9.31 9.07 -14.99
N PHE A 132 -8.84 9.04 -13.74
CA PHE A 132 -9.58 9.67 -12.65
C PHE A 132 -9.52 11.20 -12.81
N SER A 133 -10.68 11.86 -12.88
CA SER A 133 -10.84 13.31 -12.80
C SER A 133 -12.05 13.68 -11.94
N ASP A 134 -12.02 14.87 -11.34
CA ASP A 134 -13.22 15.55 -10.83
C ASP A 134 -13.70 16.45 -11.98
N ASP A 135 -14.56 15.95 -12.87
CA ASP A 135 -15.23 16.79 -13.87
C ASP A 135 -16.32 17.66 -13.24
#